data_AF-A0A6J5JJU8-F1
#
_entry.id   AF-A0A6J5JJU8-F1
#
_cell.length_a   1.000
_cell.length_b   1.000
_cell.length_c   1.000
_cell.angle_alpha   90.00
_cell.angle_beta   90.00
_cell.angle_gamma   90.00
#
_symmetry.space_group_name_H-M   'P 1'
#
loop_
_entity.id
_entity.type
_entity.pdbx_description
1 polymer ?
#
loop_
_entity_poly.entity_id
_entity_poly.type
_entity_poly.pdbx_seq_one_letter_code
_entity_poly.pdbx_strand_id
1 'polypeptide(L)'
;MSQSRTRDLVEMVKAAGLDAVRQYGKSGRVCVDARAPNSAERTFSLSHRQGDLRGDANQQAEIRRWARANMPPPPPPVELPKPIITVKPRRSTVKNPTDTKQAQPSSAEQEMTPREFYRLCEWLKQVSIDVSGIDVLARAASNALGQEISADTMREAMEVTGTPEPDAWNPLPDPHVVLAREIESLTKALGHEPSPHFRRLLAALSS
;
A
#
# COMPACT_ATOMS: atom_id res chain seq x y z
N MET A 1 -17.95 -2.41 35.98
CA MET A 1 -17.18 -2.15 34.74
C MET A 1 -15.74 -2.58 34.98
N SER A 2 -15.21 -3.54 34.23
CA SER A 2 -13.76 -3.82 34.12
C SER A 2 -13.03 -2.56 33.68
N GLN A 3 -12.39 -1.88 34.63
CA GLN A 3 -11.67 -0.62 34.42
C GLN A 3 -10.50 -0.78 33.44
N SER A 4 -9.91 -1.99 33.37
CA SER A 4 -8.82 -2.32 32.43
C SER A 4 -9.28 -2.23 30.97
N ARG A 5 -10.43 -2.81 30.61
CA ARG A 5 -10.91 -2.82 29.22
C ARG A 5 -11.34 -1.45 28.71
N THR A 6 -11.88 -0.62 29.59
CA THR A 6 -12.17 0.78 29.27
C THR A 6 -10.90 1.55 28.98
N ARG A 7 -9.85 1.33 29.77
CA ARG A 7 -8.53 1.93 29.52
C ARG A 7 -7.97 1.51 28.17
N ASP A 8 -8.02 0.21 27.84
CA ASP A 8 -7.54 -0.32 26.56
C ASP A 8 -8.26 0.36 25.38
N LEU A 9 -9.59 0.49 25.43
CA LEU A 9 -10.37 1.14 24.37
C LEU A 9 -10.01 2.63 24.23
N VAL A 10 -9.84 3.33 25.34
CA VAL A 10 -9.45 4.74 25.35
C VAL A 10 -8.05 4.92 24.80
N GLU A 11 -7.11 4.04 25.14
CA GLU A 11 -5.75 4.05 24.60
C GLU A 11 -5.75 3.78 23.09
N MET A 12 -6.57 2.84 22.61
CA MET A 12 -6.75 2.60 21.17
C MET A 12 -7.29 3.81 20.41
N VAL A 13 -8.30 4.50 20.97
CA VAL A 13 -8.88 5.72 20.39
C VAL A 13 -7.86 6.85 20.34
N LYS A 14 -7.14 7.09 21.44
CA LYS A 14 -6.08 8.12 21.50
C LYS A 14 -4.91 7.81 20.57
N ALA A 15 -4.49 6.55 20.47
CA ALA A 15 -3.42 6.13 19.57
C ALA A 15 -3.78 6.35 18.08
N ALA A 16 -5.07 6.44 17.75
CA ALA A 16 -5.53 6.77 16.40
C ALA A 16 -5.70 8.29 16.16
N GLY A 17 -5.36 9.15 17.13
CA GLY A 17 -5.50 10.60 17.01
C GLY A 17 -6.94 11.12 17.17
N LEU A 18 -7.78 10.37 17.90
CA LEU A 18 -9.18 10.71 18.18
C LEU A 18 -9.35 11.11 19.65
N ASP A 19 -10.31 11.99 19.92
CA ASP A 19 -10.66 12.43 21.26
C ASP A 19 -11.74 11.55 21.88
N ALA A 20 -11.47 10.96 23.05
CA ALA A 20 -12.47 10.18 23.78
C ALA A 20 -13.40 11.12 24.58
N VAL A 21 -14.66 11.24 24.16
CA VAL A 21 -15.66 12.16 24.75
C VAL A 21 -16.37 11.51 25.94
N ARG A 22 -16.86 10.28 25.76
CA ARG A 22 -17.68 9.60 26.77
C ARG A 22 -17.35 8.12 26.85
N GLN A 23 -17.42 7.56 28.05
CA GLN A 23 -17.12 6.16 28.33
C GLN A 23 -18.30 5.56 29.11
N TYR A 24 -18.81 4.41 28.68
CA TYR A 24 -19.92 3.75 29.36
C TYR A 24 -19.92 2.24 29.07
N GLY A 25 -20.65 1.47 29.87
CA GLY A 25 -20.90 0.06 29.62
C GLY A 25 -22.31 -0.16 29.09
N LYS A 26 -22.48 -0.93 28.01
CA LYS A 26 -23.79 -1.31 27.47
C LYS A 26 -23.76 -2.76 26.99
N SER A 27 -24.76 -3.56 27.38
CA SER A 27 -24.96 -4.95 26.90
C SER A 27 -23.71 -5.86 27.02
N GLY A 28 -22.99 -5.80 28.16
CA GLY A 28 -21.79 -6.61 28.36
C GLY A 28 -20.58 -6.18 27.51
N ARG A 29 -20.63 -4.97 26.95
CA ARG A 29 -19.53 -4.32 26.23
C ARG A 29 -19.16 -3.00 26.88
N VAL A 30 -17.90 -2.62 26.69
CA VAL A 30 -17.37 -1.30 27.01
C VAL A 30 -17.45 -0.46 25.76
N CYS A 31 -18.07 0.71 25.85
CA CYS A 31 -18.25 1.64 24.75
C CYS A 31 -17.52 2.95 25.03
N VAL A 32 -16.91 3.51 24.00
CA VAL A 32 -16.30 4.84 24.03
C VAL A 32 -16.81 5.63 22.83
N ASP A 33 -17.39 6.79 23.10
CA ASP A 33 -17.72 7.78 22.08
C ASP A 33 -16.45 8.57 21.77
N ALA A 34 -15.99 8.50 20.53
CA ALA A 34 -14.82 9.17 20.03
C ALA A 34 -15.21 10.30 19.07
N ARG A 35 -14.48 11.41 19.13
CA ARG A 35 -14.61 12.55 18.24
C ARG A 35 -13.36 12.67 17.38
N ALA A 36 -13.55 12.79 16.08
CA ALA A 36 -12.48 13.04 15.13
C ALA A 36 -12.16 14.54 15.02
N PRO A 37 -10.99 14.92 14.46
CA PRO A 37 -10.60 16.32 14.32
C PRO A 37 -11.57 17.17 13.48
N ASN A 38 -12.32 16.54 12.57
CA ASN A 38 -13.40 17.18 11.80
C ASN A 38 -14.73 17.32 12.58
N SER A 39 -14.72 17.09 13.89
CA SER A 39 -15.90 17.07 14.79
C SER A 39 -16.91 15.94 14.53
N ALA A 40 -16.62 14.96 13.67
CA ALA A 40 -17.47 13.78 13.54
C ALA A 40 -17.38 12.93 14.82
N GLU A 41 -18.51 12.37 15.26
CA GLU A 41 -18.58 11.51 16.45
C GLU A 41 -18.95 10.08 16.07
N ARG A 42 -18.30 9.11 16.73
CA ARG A 42 -18.62 7.69 16.56
C ARG A 42 -18.36 6.90 17.83
N THR A 43 -19.26 5.97 18.11
CA THR A 43 -19.10 5.02 19.21
C THR A 43 -18.33 3.79 18.77
N PHE A 44 -17.31 3.42 19.53
CA PHE A 44 -16.59 2.15 19.42
C PHE A 44 -16.90 1.27 20.62
N SER A 45 -16.91 -0.05 20.43
CA SER A 45 -17.27 -0.99 21.51
C SER A 45 -16.34 -2.20 21.55
N LEU A 46 -15.97 -2.61 22.76
CA LEU A 46 -15.20 -3.82 23.03
C LEU A 46 -15.94 -4.75 23.99
N SER A 47 -15.68 -6.05 23.86
CA SER A 47 -16.23 -7.05 24.79
C SER A 47 -15.62 -6.91 26.19
N HIS A 48 -16.41 -7.22 27.22
CA HIS A 48 -15.92 -7.20 28.62
C HIS A 48 -14.96 -8.34 28.95
N ARG A 49 -15.04 -9.44 28.20
CA ARG A 49 -14.21 -10.62 28.41
C ARG A 49 -12.81 -10.36 27.87
N GLN A 50 -11.79 -10.52 28.71
CA GLN A 50 -10.41 -10.60 28.24
C GLN A 50 -10.21 -11.91 27.48
N GLY A 51 -9.57 -11.84 26.31
CA GLY A 51 -9.23 -13.01 25.49
C GLY A 51 -9.76 -12.98 24.05
N ASP A 52 -10.55 -11.98 23.65
CA ASP A 52 -11.00 -11.82 22.27
C ASP A 52 -9.98 -11.03 21.42
N LEU A 53 -8.80 -11.61 21.22
CA LEU A 53 -7.69 -10.96 20.49
C LEU A 53 -8.09 -10.56 19.06
N ARG A 54 -8.94 -11.37 18.41
CA ARG A 54 -9.42 -11.10 17.05
C ARG A 54 -10.43 -9.96 17.03
N GLY A 55 -11.37 -9.95 17.96
CA GLY A 55 -12.32 -8.84 18.13
C GLY A 55 -11.62 -7.52 18.42
N ASP A 56 -10.60 -7.56 19.28
CA ASP A 56 -9.81 -6.38 19.65
C ASP A 56 -9.04 -5.82 18.45
N ALA A 57 -8.35 -6.67 17.70
CA ALA A 57 -7.62 -6.26 16.49
C ALA A 57 -8.56 -5.69 15.42
N ASN A 58 -9.74 -6.28 15.23
CA ASN A 58 -10.76 -5.77 14.31
C ASN A 58 -11.24 -4.38 14.74
N GLN A 59 -11.52 -4.19 16.04
CA GLN A 59 -11.98 -2.90 16.56
C GLN A 59 -10.89 -1.83 16.41
N GLN A 60 -9.62 -2.20 16.67
CA GLN A 60 -8.49 -1.30 16.47
C GLN A 60 -8.32 -0.90 15.00
N ALA A 61 -8.50 -1.84 14.06
CA ALA A 61 -8.48 -1.56 12.63
C ALA A 61 -9.63 -0.63 12.21
N GLU A 62 -10.83 -0.83 12.77
CA GLU A 62 -11.99 0.03 12.53
C GLU A 62 -11.74 1.47 13.00
N ILE A 63 -11.23 1.63 14.23
CA ILE A 63 -10.87 2.92 14.81
C ILE A 63 -9.87 3.65 13.90
N ARG A 64 -8.80 2.97 13.45
CA ARG A 64 -7.78 3.55 12.56
C ARG A 64 -8.33 3.94 11.20
N ARG A 65 -9.19 3.12 10.59
CA ARG A 65 -9.83 3.45 9.31
C ARG A 65 -10.71 4.68 9.44
N TRP A 66 -11.50 4.74 10.50
CA TRP A 66 -12.38 5.88 10.75
C TRP A 66 -11.59 7.16 11.04
N ALA A 67 -10.49 7.08 11.80
CA ALA A 67 -9.59 8.22 12.03
C ALA A 67 -8.99 8.76 10.72
N ARG A 68 -8.49 7.88 9.84
CA ARG A 68 -7.96 8.27 8.53
C ARG A 68 -9.00 8.94 7.64
N ALA A 69 -10.23 8.42 7.62
CA ALA A 69 -11.32 8.97 6.83
C ALA A 69 -11.80 10.34 7.31
N ASN A 70 -11.53 10.68 8.58
CA ASN A 70 -11.98 11.92 9.22
C ASN A 70 -10.82 12.86 9.58
N MET A 71 -9.64 12.65 8.99
CA MET A 71 -8.57 13.63 9.09
C MET A 71 -8.98 14.93 8.37
N PRO A 72 -8.60 16.10 8.91
CA PRO A 72 -8.87 17.35 8.23
C PRO A 72 -8.14 17.32 6.88
N PRO A 73 -8.73 17.91 5.82
CA PRO A 73 -8.05 18.04 4.55
C PRO A 73 -6.69 18.72 4.80
N PRO A 74 -5.61 18.25 4.14
CA PRO A 74 -4.32 18.91 4.27
C PRO A 74 -4.51 20.41 3.98
N PRO A 75 -3.92 21.30 4.78
CA PRO A 75 -4.04 22.73 4.53
C PRO A 75 -3.62 23.01 3.08
N PRO A 76 -4.28 23.96 2.40
CA PRO A 76 -3.87 24.36 1.06
C PRO A 76 -2.37 24.67 1.10
N PRO A 77 -1.59 24.28 0.06
CA PRO A 77 -0.17 24.54 0.03
C PRO A 77 0.06 26.02 0.29
N VAL A 78 0.57 26.35 1.47
CA VAL A 78 1.06 27.70 1.73
C VAL A 78 2.26 27.83 0.81
N GLU A 79 2.10 28.60 -0.26
CA GLU A 79 3.18 29.02 -1.13
C GLU A 79 4.22 29.73 -0.27
N LEU A 80 5.18 28.97 0.23
CA LEU A 80 6.41 29.51 0.79
C LEU A 80 6.99 30.41 -0.31
N PRO A 81 7.16 31.72 -0.07
CA PRO A 81 7.74 32.60 -1.08
C PRO A 81 9.11 32.04 -1.44
N LYS A 82 9.24 31.63 -2.71
CA LYS A 82 10.51 31.15 -3.28
C LYS A 82 11.60 32.16 -2.90
N PRO A 83 12.74 31.75 -2.32
CA PRO A 83 13.83 32.67 -2.08
C PRO A 83 14.25 33.24 -3.43
N ILE A 84 14.09 34.56 -3.59
CA ILE A 84 14.51 35.30 -4.77
C ILE A 84 16.04 35.29 -4.75
N ILE A 85 16.64 34.30 -5.41
CA ILE A 85 18.04 34.36 -5.79
C ILE A 85 18.12 35.35 -6.96
N THR A 86 18.57 36.57 -6.69
CA THR A 86 18.93 37.55 -7.70
C THR A 86 20.11 37.02 -8.53
N VAL A 87 19.82 36.33 -9.62
CA VAL A 87 20.80 36.06 -10.68
C VAL A 87 20.74 37.24 -11.65
N LYS A 88 21.87 37.95 -11.79
CA LYS A 88 22.07 39.03 -12.78
C LYS A 88 21.71 38.53 -14.19
N PRO A 89 21.00 39.34 -15.00
CA PRO A 89 20.47 38.90 -16.29
C PRO A 89 21.58 38.82 -17.34
N ARG A 90 21.72 37.68 -18.02
CA ARG A 90 22.27 37.63 -19.37
C ARG A 90 21.13 37.69 -20.38
N ARG A 91 21.32 38.60 -21.32
CA ARG A 91 20.40 39.15 -22.30
C ARG A 91 20.26 38.19 -23.50
N SER A 92 19.02 37.83 -23.84
CA SER A 92 18.54 37.70 -25.24
C SER A 92 17.07 37.29 -25.29
N THR A 93 16.19 38.28 -25.56
CA THR A 93 15.14 38.31 -26.60
C THR A 93 14.57 36.96 -27.11
N VAL A 94 13.27 36.73 -27.35
CA VAL A 94 12.07 37.58 -27.55
C VAL A 94 10.84 36.63 -27.74
N LYS A 95 9.61 37.17 -27.54
CA LYS A 95 8.24 36.72 -27.92
C LYS A 95 7.42 35.85 -26.94
N ASN A 96 6.50 36.54 -26.23
CA ASN A 96 5.15 36.03 -25.90
C ASN A 96 4.29 36.00 -27.19
N PRO A 97 3.17 35.24 -27.28
CA PRO A 97 1.90 35.69 -26.69
C PRO A 97 0.98 34.58 -26.11
N THR A 98 0.25 34.97 -25.06
CA THR A 98 -1.20 34.81 -24.83
C THR A 98 -1.92 33.49 -25.14
N ASP A 99 -2.66 33.03 -24.13
CA ASP A 99 -4.12 32.78 -24.14
C ASP A 99 -4.62 31.37 -23.78
N THR A 100 -5.59 31.37 -22.84
CA THR A 100 -6.68 30.40 -22.60
C THR A 100 -6.40 28.89 -22.58
N LYS A 101 -6.63 28.24 -21.42
CA LYS A 101 -7.71 27.24 -21.21
C LYS A 101 -7.59 26.49 -19.87
N GLN A 102 -8.77 26.19 -19.31
CA GLN A 102 -9.02 25.07 -18.40
C GLN A 102 -8.25 23.81 -18.84
N ALA A 103 -7.58 23.15 -17.89
CA ALA A 103 -7.25 21.74 -18.02
C ALA A 103 -7.03 21.13 -16.64
N GLN A 104 -7.82 20.10 -16.32
CA GLN A 104 -7.32 18.98 -15.52
C GLN A 104 -5.95 18.53 -16.04
N PRO A 105 -5.09 17.98 -15.19
CA PRO A 105 -4.26 16.84 -15.56
C PRO A 105 -4.83 15.64 -14.78
N SER A 106 -5.53 14.66 -15.36
CA SER A 106 -5.13 13.78 -16.46
C SER A 106 -3.65 13.45 -16.41
N SER A 107 -3.37 12.23 -15.95
CA SER A 107 -2.29 11.35 -16.39
C SER A 107 -1.34 12.00 -17.39
N ALA A 108 -0.24 12.54 -16.89
CA ALA A 108 0.93 12.84 -17.68
C ALA A 108 2.12 12.31 -16.89
N GLU A 109 2.78 11.32 -17.47
CA GLU A 109 4.01 10.70 -17.02
C GLU A 109 4.96 11.77 -16.48
N GLN A 110 5.10 11.79 -15.16
CA GLN A 110 6.09 12.63 -14.52
C GLN A 110 7.43 11.94 -14.77
N GLU A 111 8.03 12.24 -15.92
CA GLU A 111 9.34 11.73 -16.30
C GLU A 111 10.32 11.99 -15.15
N MET A 112 10.72 10.92 -14.47
CA MET A 112 11.71 11.00 -13.40
C MET A 112 12.98 11.62 -13.97
N THR A 113 13.57 12.58 -13.25
CA THR A 113 14.84 13.13 -13.71
C THR A 113 15.91 12.02 -13.66
N PRO A 114 16.89 12.02 -14.57
CA PRO A 114 17.90 10.95 -14.63
C PRO A 114 18.62 10.72 -13.29
N ARG A 115 18.83 11.78 -12.49
CA ARG A 115 19.45 11.70 -11.17
C ARG A 115 18.60 10.94 -10.14
N GLU A 116 17.28 11.05 -10.25
CA GLU A 116 16.34 10.36 -9.36
C GLU A 116 16.25 8.88 -9.75
N PHE A 117 16.30 8.57 -11.05
CA PHE A 117 16.36 7.20 -11.53
C PHE A 117 17.61 6.47 -11.05
N TYR A 118 18.78 7.12 -11.08
CA TYR A 118 20.00 6.52 -10.52
C TYR A 118 19.91 6.28 -9.01
N ARG A 119 19.27 7.16 -8.25
CA ARG A 119 19.03 6.94 -6.81
C ARG A 119 18.09 5.77 -6.57
N LEU A 120 17.07 5.62 -7.40
CA LEU A 120 16.17 4.48 -7.38
C LEU A 120 16.92 3.17 -7.63
N CYS A 121 17.77 3.13 -8.66
CA CYS A 121 18.59 1.96 -8.98
C CYS A 121 19.55 1.60 -7.83
N GLU A 122 20.19 2.58 -7.19
CA GLU A 122 21.07 2.34 -6.04
C GLU A 122 20.30 1.85 -4.81
N TRP A 123 19.11 2.39 -4.56
CA TRP A 123 18.23 1.88 -3.52
C TRP A 123 17.82 0.44 -3.78
N LEU A 124 17.46 0.12 -5.03
CA LEU A 124 16.99 -1.20 -5.41
C LEU A 124 18.07 -2.28 -5.25
N LYS A 125 19.34 -1.95 -5.50
CA LYS A 125 20.48 -2.86 -5.21
C LYS A 125 20.68 -3.15 -3.72
N GLN A 126 20.25 -2.25 -2.84
CA GLN A 126 20.42 -2.40 -1.39
C GLN A 126 19.27 -3.16 -0.73
N VAL A 127 18.13 -3.27 -1.42
CA VAL A 127 16.91 -3.83 -0.86
C VAL A 127 16.73 -5.27 -1.31
N SER A 128 16.55 -6.18 -0.35
CA SER A 128 16.05 -7.53 -0.62
C SER A 128 14.58 -7.43 -1.03
N ILE A 129 14.26 -7.80 -2.28
CA ILE A 129 12.89 -7.77 -2.79
C ILE A 129 12.11 -8.96 -2.22
N ASP A 130 11.54 -8.78 -1.03
CA ASP A 130 10.58 -9.71 -0.40
C ASP A 130 9.19 -9.04 -0.34
N VAL A 131 8.66 -8.70 -1.52
CA VAL A 131 7.41 -7.95 -1.64
C VAL A 131 6.42 -8.77 -2.46
N SER A 132 5.12 -8.61 -2.21
CA SER A 132 4.07 -9.41 -2.86
C SER A 132 3.66 -8.92 -4.26
N GLY A 133 4.22 -7.82 -4.75
CA GLY A 133 3.95 -7.33 -6.11
C GLY A 133 4.69 -6.03 -6.44
N ILE A 134 4.80 -5.74 -7.75
CA ILE A 134 5.52 -4.57 -8.27
C ILE A 134 4.94 -3.24 -7.79
N ASP A 135 3.61 -3.14 -7.62
CA ASP A 135 2.96 -1.93 -7.09
C ASP A 135 3.34 -1.65 -5.64
N VAL A 136 3.59 -2.72 -4.86
CA VAL A 136 3.99 -2.59 -3.46
C VAL A 136 5.46 -2.19 -3.38
N LEU A 137 6.31 -2.70 -4.28
CA LEU A 137 7.69 -2.26 -4.42
C LEU A 137 7.77 -0.79 -4.85
N ALA A 138 6.98 -0.38 -5.85
CA ALA A 138 6.90 1.01 -6.31
C ALA A 138 6.46 1.95 -5.18
N ARG A 139 5.48 1.56 -4.37
CA ARG A 139 5.09 2.30 -3.16
C ARG A 139 6.17 2.32 -2.09
N ALA A 140 6.89 1.21 -1.87
CA ALA A 140 7.97 1.14 -0.89
C ALA A 140 9.12 2.07 -1.28
N ALA A 141 9.50 2.07 -2.56
CA ALA A 141 10.47 3.00 -3.10
C ALA A 141 9.98 4.44 -3.01
N SER A 142 8.69 4.67 -3.28
CA SER A 142 8.10 6.01 -3.18
C SER A 142 8.18 6.57 -1.76
N ASN A 143 7.93 5.72 -0.76
CA ASN A 143 8.07 6.08 0.65
C ASN A 143 9.54 6.33 1.05
N ALA A 144 10.48 5.57 0.49
CA ALA A 144 11.90 5.68 0.81
C ALA A 144 12.56 6.91 0.17
N LEU A 145 12.14 7.26 -1.05
CA LEU A 145 12.71 8.35 -1.85
C LEU A 145 11.89 9.65 -1.76
N GLY A 146 10.68 9.59 -1.20
CA GLY A 146 9.77 10.73 -1.03
C GLY A 146 9.16 11.25 -2.33
N GLN A 147 9.08 10.40 -3.36
CA GLN A 147 8.60 10.74 -4.70
C GLN A 147 7.63 9.66 -5.20
N GLU A 148 6.59 10.03 -5.96
CA GLU A 148 5.67 9.05 -6.53
C GLU A 148 6.35 8.32 -7.70
N ILE A 149 6.61 7.03 -7.51
CA ILE A 149 7.21 6.15 -8.52
C ILE A 149 6.11 5.27 -9.09
N SER A 150 5.97 5.29 -10.41
CA SER A 150 5.04 4.43 -11.13
C SER A 150 5.55 2.98 -11.16
N ALA A 151 4.64 2.02 -11.35
CA ALA A 151 5.01 0.61 -11.51
C ALA A 151 5.87 0.37 -12.77
N ASP A 152 5.66 1.15 -13.83
CA ASP A 152 6.41 1.00 -15.09
C ASP A 152 7.85 1.51 -14.96
N THR A 153 8.07 2.63 -14.27
CA THR A 153 9.42 3.14 -13.98
C THR A 153 10.17 2.21 -13.01
N MET A 154 9.45 1.56 -12.10
CA MET A 154 10.03 0.52 -11.24
C MET A 154 10.45 -0.71 -12.06
N ARG A 155 9.64 -1.13 -13.04
CA ARG A 155 9.99 -2.23 -13.95
C ARG A 155 11.25 -1.92 -14.76
N GLU A 156 11.34 -0.70 -15.31
CA GLU A 156 12.53 -0.23 -16.03
C GLU A 156 13.77 -0.19 -15.12
N ALA A 157 13.62 0.26 -13.87
CA ALA A 157 14.71 0.26 -12.89
C ALA A 157 15.17 -1.18 -12.54
N MET A 158 14.25 -2.14 -12.42
CA MET A 158 14.57 -3.56 -12.19
C MET A 158 15.31 -4.17 -13.38
N GLU A 159 14.90 -3.85 -14.61
CA GLU A 159 15.56 -4.30 -15.85
C GLU A 159 16.99 -3.73 -15.95
N VAL A 160 17.17 -2.43 -15.70
CA VAL A 160 18.48 -1.76 -15.75
C VAL A 160 19.43 -2.26 -14.66
N THR A 161 18.91 -2.61 -13.49
CA THR A 161 19.71 -3.14 -12.38
C THR A 161 19.94 -4.65 -12.46
N GLY A 162 19.26 -5.35 -13.36
CA GLY A 162 19.32 -6.80 -13.48
C GLY A 162 18.76 -7.52 -12.27
N THR A 163 17.83 -6.91 -11.54
CA THR A 163 17.29 -7.50 -10.31
C THR A 163 16.17 -8.49 -10.67
N PRO A 164 16.28 -9.77 -10.25
CA PRO A 164 15.31 -10.78 -10.65
C PRO A 164 13.94 -10.46 -10.06
N GLU A 165 12.89 -10.64 -10.88
CA GLU A 165 11.52 -10.60 -10.41
C GLU A 165 11.29 -11.75 -9.40
N PRO A 166 10.70 -11.47 -8.23
CA PRO A 166 10.36 -12.53 -7.28
C PRO A 166 9.40 -13.55 -7.90
N ASP A 167 9.66 -14.85 -7.70
CA ASP A 167 8.79 -15.95 -8.17
C ASP A 167 7.33 -15.79 -7.70
N ALA A 168 7.11 -15.13 -6.56
CA ALA A 168 5.79 -14.82 -6.03
C ALA A 168 4.96 -13.85 -6.89
N TRP A 169 5.58 -13.13 -7.84
CA TRP A 169 4.90 -12.21 -8.75
C TRP A 169 4.41 -12.91 -10.01
N ASN A 170 4.98 -14.07 -10.32
CA ASN A 170 4.47 -14.91 -11.39
C ASN A 170 3.16 -15.54 -10.91
N PRO A 171 2.02 -15.29 -11.60
CA PRO A 171 0.79 -15.95 -11.24
C PRO A 171 1.03 -17.45 -11.29
N LEU A 172 0.64 -18.15 -10.21
CA LEU A 172 0.69 -19.60 -10.19
C LEU A 172 -0.09 -20.12 -11.41
N PRO A 173 0.41 -21.18 -12.08
CA PRO A 173 -0.37 -21.86 -13.10
C PRO A 173 -1.75 -22.21 -12.54
N ASP A 174 -2.74 -22.39 -13.42
CA ASP A 174 -4.08 -22.85 -13.03
C ASP A 174 -3.94 -23.97 -11.96
N PRO A 175 -4.63 -23.88 -10.81
CA PRO A 175 -4.52 -24.89 -9.74
C PRO A 175 -4.67 -26.33 -10.26
N HIS A 176 -5.45 -26.54 -11.32
CA HIS A 176 -5.58 -27.85 -11.96
C HIS A 176 -4.29 -28.31 -12.64
N VAL A 177 -3.53 -27.40 -13.25
CA VAL A 177 -2.21 -27.66 -13.85
C VAL A 177 -1.19 -28.02 -12.78
N VAL A 178 -1.15 -27.25 -11.69
CA VAL A 178 -0.22 -27.51 -10.57
C VAL A 178 -0.48 -28.89 -9.97
N LEU A 179 -1.75 -29.18 -9.67
CA LEU A 179 -2.14 -30.47 -9.10
C LEU A 179 -1.86 -31.64 -10.05
N ALA A 180 -2.14 -31.49 -11.35
CA ALA A 180 -1.85 -32.53 -12.33
C ALA A 180 -0.34 -32.79 -12.45
N ARG A 181 0.52 -31.74 -12.40
CA ARG A 181 1.98 -31.89 -12.40
C ARG A 181 2.50 -32.56 -11.14
N GLU A 182 1.97 -32.21 -9.96
CA GLU A 182 2.38 -32.86 -8.71
C GLU A 182 1.97 -34.33 -8.65
N ILE A 183 0.79 -34.68 -9.16
CA ILE A 183 0.37 -36.09 -9.29
C ILE A 183 1.29 -36.84 -10.27
N GLU A 184 1.71 -36.20 -11.37
CA GLU A 184 2.69 -36.79 -12.28
C GLU A 184 4.05 -37.05 -11.58
N SER A 185 4.54 -36.07 -10.82
CA SER A 185 5.78 -36.20 -10.04
C SER A 185 5.67 -37.31 -9.00
N LEU A 186 4.56 -37.40 -8.29
CA LEU A 186 4.30 -38.45 -7.29
C LEU A 186 4.23 -39.85 -7.93
N THR A 187 3.51 -39.99 -9.05
CA THR A 187 3.40 -41.29 -9.75
C THR A 187 4.77 -41.77 -10.26
N LYS A 188 5.59 -40.86 -10.81
CA LYS A 188 6.98 -41.15 -11.19
C LYS A 188 7.85 -41.53 -10.00
N ALA A 189 7.73 -40.80 -8.87
CA ALA A 189 8.48 -41.11 -7.65
C ALA A 189 8.12 -42.50 -7.07
N LEU A 190 6.88 -42.94 -7.26
CA LEU A 190 6.40 -44.27 -6.90
C LEU A 190 6.78 -45.35 -7.92
N GLY A 191 7.50 -45.00 -8.99
CA GLY A 191 7.94 -45.93 -10.04
C GLY A 191 6.85 -46.33 -11.03
N HIS A 192 5.70 -45.65 -11.03
CA HIS A 192 4.61 -45.90 -11.95
C HIS A 192 4.61 -44.92 -13.12
N GLU A 193 4.44 -45.43 -14.33
CA GLU A 193 4.22 -44.56 -15.47
C GLU A 193 2.79 -44.00 -15.48
N PRO A 194 2.60 -42.68 -15.64
CA PRO A 194 1.27 -42.09 -15.77
C PRO A 194 0.54 -42.65 -16.99
N SER A 195 -0.77 -42.88 -16.83
CA SER A 195 -1.61 -43.47 -17.88
C SER A 195 -1.66 -42.60 -19.16
N PRO A 196 -1.91 -43.20 -20.33
CA PRO A 196 -1.99 -42.44 -21.59
C PRO A 196 -3.06 -41.34 -21.57
N HIS A 197 -4.18 -41.57 -20.87
CA HIS A 197 -5.23 -40.57 -20.68
C HIS A 197 -4.74 -39.39 -19.82
N PHE A 198 -3.99 -39.67 -18.76
CA PHE A 198 -3.42 -38.63 -17.91
C PHE A 198 -2.39 -37.79 -18.65
N ARG A 199 -1.53 -38.39 -19.49
CA ARG A 199 -0.60 -37.65 -20.35
C ARG A 199 -1.31 -36.73 -21.34
N ARG A 200 -2.41 -37.20 -21.95
CA ARG A 200 -3.24 -36.35 -22.85
C ARG A 200 -3.88 -35.19 -22.10
N LEU A 201 -4.36 -35.42 -20.89
CA LEU A 201 -4.92 -34.38 -20.03
C LEU A 201 -3.86 -33.34 -19.64
N LEU A 202 -2.66 -33.76 -19.27
CA LEU A 202 -1.54 -32.85 -18.99
C LEU A 202 -1.17 -32.00 -20.20
N ALA A 203 -1.10 -32.61 -21.40
CA ALA A 203 -0.82 -31.88 -22.63
C ALA A 203 -1.91 -30.84 -22.95
N ALA A 204 -3.18 -31.18 -22.74
CA ALA A 204 -4.31 -30.28 -22.95
C ALA A 204 -4.42 -29.15 -21.91
N LEU A 205 -3.91 -29.37 -20.69
CA LEU A 205 -3.85 -28.34 -19.64
C LEU A 205 -2.64 -27.41 -19.80
N SER A 206 -1.65 -27.78 -20.62
CA SER A 206 -0.44 -26.99 -20.87
C SER A 206 -0.48 -26.12 -22.12
N SER A 207 -1.54 -26.22 -22.92
CA SER A 207 -1.81 -25.40 -24.12
C SER A 207 -2.69 -24.20 -23.80
#